data_AF-G3AJD8-F1
#
_entry.id   AF-G3AJD8-F1
#
_cell.length_a   1.000
_cell.length_b   1.000
_cell.length_c   1.000
_cell.angle_alpha   90.00
_cell.angle_beta   90.00
_cell.angle_gamma   90.00
#
_symmetry.space_group_name_H-M   'P 1'
#
loop_
_entity.id
_entity.type
_entity.pdbx_description
1 polymer ?
#
loop_
_entity_poly.entity_id
_entity_poly.type
_entity_poly.pdbx_seq_one_letter_code
_entity_poly.pdbx_strand_id
1 'polypeptide(L)'
;LSNFESQEINYTKLVKSSLKFVSVISGMSSFLTSKKLDRIRQYVFSEILGVRKESDIVEQGLKWLTYSILFYNIEDKADFLPIMKFTMVLNQISSWFDSSIAYDPEFIDIRVQVARFLGFVLQKQITIPDNYWDLTNQVLKDNLGVIQADPERADLKYYTFKLYNLINKISKDSVEDDYNDLLEIFLAEDSIQIDNQATVLNQQISQRALEESDIPTKVLINEKMKLVSTFSSSRSISTQRVTASYLRQVLLKEQEDFVVEYQLSKSKLGEDEEGGIEAKILDEFISIIRNMKYVVLELDDYDFTKYLWAWYLIFTYFEDSTFKIRSDYINQLSKHNELQVLFEFIAEHMDFSDKFFSSLVFKQDDGVIENRIPNYDLIETARTEDLKNEIKYLIVHIYYKCLNYCGSQVQYWFKQLRDKQLKGKIEKSSAKYVSSILITNIMEQVLQEKDKIQGKEENLSIKVNQVTNEIRTTYVIDEQKMEMVIKIPHNYPLANVTVEGPLRLGVKENQWKAWLLASQRIISLTNGSIIDSIELFCKNVNLHFSGFEDCAICYSILHQDLSLPSKTCPTCSNKFHAACLYKWFKSSGSSTCPLCRSAFNFRVGRS
;
A
#
# COMPACT_ATOMS: atom_id res chain seq x y z
N LEU A 1 -21.56 36.57 35.17
CA LEU A 1 -20.29 36.94 35.83
C LEU A 1 -20.49 37.78 37.09
N SER A 2 -21.20 38.91 37.05
CA SER A 2 -21.34 39.82 38.20
C SER A 2 -21.83 39.17 39.52
N ASN A 3 -22.81 38.26 39.46
CA ASN A 3 -23.30 37.50 40.63
C ASN A 3 -22.29 36.45 41.16
N PHE A 4 -21.39 35.94 40.33
CA PHE A 4 -20.30 35.07 40.77
C PHE A 4 -19.19 35.91 41.42
N GLU A 5 -18.91 37.06 40.81
CA GLU A 5 -17.97 38.07 41.29
C GLU A 5 -18.44 38.81 42.55
N SER A 6 -19.59 38.46 43.13
CA SER A 6 -20.01 38.92 44.47
C SER A 6 -19.86 37.86 45.57
N GLN A 7 -19.63 36.57 45.25
CA GLN A 7 -19.49 35.50 46.25
C GLN A 7 -18.09 35.43 46.91
N GLU A 8 -18.01 35.25 48.22
CA GLU A 8 -16.74 35.02 48.93
C GLU A 8 -16.37 33.54 48.93
N ILE A 9 -15.20 33.20 48.39
CA ILE A 9 -14.69 31.83 48.38
C ILE A 9 -13.42 31.78 49.23
N ASN A 10 -13.44 30.97 50.30
CA ASN A 10 -12.29 30.77 51.17
C ASN A 10 -11.30 29.76 50.55
N TYR A 11 -10.38 30.28 49.76
CA TYR A 11 -9.43 29.49 48.97
C TYR A 11 -8.42 28.70 49.83
N THR A 12 -8.00 29.23 50.97
CA THR A 12 -7.04 28.55 51.86
C THR A 12 -7.61 27.31 52.52
N LYS A 13 -8.92 27.27 52.76
CA LYS A 13 -9.62 26.06 53.23
C LYS A 13 -9.90 25.09 52.10
N LEU A 14 -10.17 25.59 50.90
CA LEU A 14 -10.47 24.79 49.72
C LEU A 14 -9.27 23.96 49.26
N VAL A 15 -8.09 24.59 49.17
CA VAL A 15 -6.84 23.96 48.69
C VAL A 15 -6.32 22.87 49.65
N LYS A 16 -6.71 22.90 50.93
CA LYS A 16 -6.35 21.85 51.91
C LYS A 16 -7.06 20.52 51.67
N SER A 17 -8.14 20.50 50.88
CA SER A 17 -8.91 19.30 50.59
C SER A 17 -8.95 19.05 49.09
N SER A 18 -8.11 18.14 48.60
CA SER A 18 -7.95 17.86 47.17
C SER A 18 -9.25 17.58 46.45
N LEU A 19 -10.09 16.70 47.00
CA LEU A 19 -11.37 16.36 46.38
C LEU A 19 -12.32 17.57 46.31
N LYS A 20 -12.42 18.36 47.38
CA LYS A 20 -13.27 19.56 47.39
C LYS A 20 -12.76 20.61 46.42
N PHE A 21 -11.43 20.80 46.35
CA PHE A 21 -10.81 21.70 45.39
C PHE A 21 -11.16 21.29 43.96
N VAL A 22 -10.92 20.02 43.60
CA VAL A 22 -11.21 19.48 42.27
C VAL A 22 -12.68 19.64 41.92
N SER A 23 -13.59 19.22 42.81
CA SER A 23 -15.04 19.33 42.55
C SER A 23 -15.51 20.76 42.35
N VAL A 24 -15.01 21.71 43.15
CA VAL A 24 -15.40 23.13 43.06
C VAL A 24 -14.84 23.78 41.79
N ILE A 25 -13.55 23.60 41.50
CA ILE A 25 -12.93 24.21 40.32
C ILE A 25 -13.50 23.62 39.02
N SER A 26 -13.69 22.29 38.95
CA SER A 26 -14.32 21.66 37.77
C SER A 26 -15.77 22.09 37.57
N GLY A 27 -16.52 22.35 38.64
CA GLY A 27 -17.89 22.88 38.57
C GLY A 27 -17.97 24.37 38.18
N MET A 28 -16.83 25.08 38.19
CA MET A 28 -16.72 26.50 37.84
C MET A 28 -16.10 26.73 36.45
N SER A 29 -16.13 25.74 35.54
CA SER A 29 -15.49 25.80 34.21
C SER A 29 -15.82 27.09 33.43
N SER A 30 -17.08 27.53 33.45
CA SER A 30 -17.55 28.76 32.79
C SER A 30 -17.08 30.07 33.42
N PHE A 31 -16.50 30.03 34.62
CA PHE A 31 -16.01 31.20 35.35
C PHE A 31 -14.49 31.16 35.60
N LEU A 32 -13.78 30.16 35.07
CA LEU A 32 -12.35 30.00 35.33
C LEU A 32 -11.55 31.24 34.93
N THR A 33 -11.92 31.97 33.87
CA THR A 33 -11.25 33.22 33.45
C THR A 33 -11.50 34.42 34.38
N SER A 34 -12.41 34.34 35.35
CA SER A 34 -12.74 35.47 36.24
C SER A 34 -11.55 35.89 37.12
N LYS A 35 -11.43 37.21 37.33
CA LYS A 35 -10.40 37.83 38.17
C LYS A 35 -10.40 37.34 39.62
N LYS A 36 -11.55 36.85 40.12
CA LYS A 36 -11.61 36.28 41.47
C LYS A 36 -10.74 35.05 41.65
N LEU A 37 -10.59 34.26 40.61
CA LEU A 37 -9.80 33.03 40.64
C LEU A 37 -8.30 33.30 40.40
N ASP A 38 -7.90 34.52 40.01
CA ASP A 38 -6.49 34.91 39.84
C ASP A 38 -5.64 34.58 41.06
N ARG A 39 -6.15 34.90 42.25
CA ARG A 39 -5.41 34.70 43.49
C ARG A 39 -5.15 33.21 43.75
N ILE A 40 -6.11 32.33 43.47
CA ILE A 40 -5.91 30.88 43.63
C ILE A 40 -4.96 30.37 42.56
N ARG A 41 -5.15 30.78 41.29
CA ARG A 41 -4.29 30.38 40.18
C ARG A 41 -2.84 30.70 40.51
N GLN A 42 -2.59 31.96 40.85
CA GLN A 42 -1.26 32.43 41.21
C GLN A 42 -0.70 31.67 42.42
N TYR A 43 -1.54 31.32 43.40
CA TYR A 43 -1.15 30.53 44.55
C TYR A 43 -0.73 29.10 44.13
N VAL A 44 -1.56 28.38 43.37
CA VAL A 44 -1.25 27.01 42.89
C VAL A 44 0.06 26.98 42.09
N PHE A 45 0.25 27.93 41.16
CA PHE A 45 1.50 28.01 40.39
C PHE A 45 2.71 28.45 41.23
N SER A 46 2.50 29.24 42.29
CA SER A 46 3.57 29.59 43.23
C SER A 46 3.98 28.40 44.10
N GLU A 47 3.06 27.51 44.46
CA GLU A 47 3.38 26.31 45.22
C GLU A 47 4.21 25.32 44.38
N ILE A 48 4.01 25.26 43.05
CA ILE A 48 4.91 24.52 42.15
C ILE A 48 6.35 25.02 42.28
N LEU A 49 6.57 26.34 42.30
CA LEU A 49 7.90 26.96 42.52
C LEU A 49 8.46 26.70 43.93
N GLY A 50 7.58 26.32 44.88
CA GLY A 50 7.95 25.96 46.25
C GLY A 50 8.49 24.53 46.38
N VAL A 51 8.22 23.64 45.42
CA VAL A 51 8.68 22.24 45.43
C VAL A 51 10.13 22.18 44.97
N ARG A 52 11.06 22.35 45.92
CA ARG A 52 12.52 22.36 45.67
C ARG A 52 13.25 21.12 46.14
N LYS A 53 12.72 20.39 47.12
CA LYS A 53 13.33 19.16 47.62
C LYS A 53 12.89 17.99 46.74
N GLU A 54 13.82 17.10 46.41
CA GLU A 54 13.51 15.92 45.59
C GLU A 54 12.39 15.06 46.22
N SER A 55 12.44 14.83 47.54
CA SER A 55 11.42 14.07 48.27
C SER A 55 9.99 14.60 48.12
N ASP A 56 9.82 15.89 47.86
CA ASP A 56 8.51 16.54 47.82
C ASP A 56 7.92 16.55 46.39
N ILE A 57 8.69 16.16 45.37
CA ILE A 57 8.27 16.22 43.97
C ILE A 57 7.13 15.23 43.69
N VAL A 58 7.28 13.97 44.09
CA VAL A 58 6.30 12.92 43.82
C VAL A 58 4.95 13.20 44.48
N GLU A 59 4.93 13.74 45.70
CA GLU A 59 3.69 14.02 46.43
C GLU A 59 3.16 15.44 46.16
N GLN A 60 3.93 16.48 46.50
CA GLN A 60 3.49 17.87 46.39
C GLN A 60 3.54 18.34 44.93
N GLY A 61 4.57 17.99 44.18
CA GLY A 61 4.67 18.32 42.75
C GLY A 61 3.48 17.77 41.98
N LEU A 62 3.15 16.47 42.16
CA LEU A 62 2.00 15.83 41.52
C LEU A 62 0.68 16.53 41.87
N LYS A 63 0.47 16.83 43.16
CA LYS A 63 -0.72 17.52 43.65
C LYS A 63 -0.90 18.89 43.00
N TRP A 64 0.13 19.73 43.03
CA TRP A 64 0.05 21.10 42.53
C TRP A 64 -0.05 21.15 41.00
N LEU A 65 0.61 20.24 40.30
CA LEU A 65 0.50 20.09 38.85
C LEU A 65 -0.91 19.61 38.45
N THR A 66 -1.49 18.68 39.22
CA THR A 66 -2.88 18.24 38.99
C THR A 66 -3.86 19.41 39.18
N TYR A 67 -3.66 20.25 40.20
CA TYR A 67 -4.49 21.44 40.40
C TYR A 67 -4.33 22.48 39.31
N SER A 68 -3.12 22.65 38.76
CA SER A 68 -2.87 23.63 37.71
C SER A 68 -3.61 23.28 36.41
N ILE A 69 -3.66 21.99 36.06
CA ILE A 69 -4.36 21.49 34.87
C ILE A 69 -5.86 21.85 34.88
N LEU A 70 -6.51 21.85 36.04
CA LEU A 70 -7.95 22.14 36.16
C LEU A 70 -8.32 23.53 35.64
N PHE A 71 -7.41 24.50 35.75
CA PHE A 71 -7.67 25.87 35.27
C PHE A 71 -7.70 25.97 33.74
N TYR A 72 -7.13 25.00 33.02
CA TYR A 72 -7.17 24.95 31.56
C TYR A 72 -8.45 24.34 30.99
N ASN A 73 -9.41 23.92 31.83
CA ASN A 73 -10.72 23.44 31.39
C ASN A 73 -11.65 24.60 30.98
N ILE A 74 -11.20 25.42 30.03
CA ILE A 74 -11.92 26.57 29.47
C ILE A 74 -12.28 26.32 28.01
N GLU A 75 -13.36 26.97 27.53
CA GLU A 75 -13.78 26.90 26.13
C GLU A 75 -12.78 27.63 25.23
N ASP A 76 -12.54 28.91 25.50
CA ASP A 76 -11.62 29.77 24.75
C ASP A 76 -10.15 29.63 25.18
N LYS A 77 -9.23 30.30 24.49
CA LYS A 77 -7.84 30.44 24.94
C LYS A 77 -7.71 31.62 25.92
N ALA A 78 -6.89 31.48 26.97
CA ALA A 78 -6.63 32.55 27.92
C ALA A 78 -5.23 32.44 28.55
N ASP A 79 -4.64 33.60 28.87
CA ASP A 79 -3.40 33.66 29.63
C ASP A 79 -3.68 33.67 31.14
N PHE A 80 -3.23 32.63 31.83
CA PHE A 80 -3.45 32.46 33.27
C PHE A 80 -2.31 32.98 34.14
N LEU A 81 -1.14 33.16 33.54
CA LEU A 81 0.06 33.63 34.20
C LEU A 81 0.77 34.67 33.34
N PRO A 82 1.39 35.69 33.96
CA PRO A 82 2.38 36.51 33.27
C PRO A 82 3.53 35.65 32.76
N ILE A 83 4.01 35.95 31.55
CA ILE A 83 5.00 35.16 30.83
C ILE A 83 6.24 34.83 31.69
N MET A 84 6.79 35.80 32.42
CA MET A 84 7.97 35.62 33.29
C MET A 84 7.74 34.59 34.40
N LYS A 85 6.58 34.64 35.06
CA LYS A 85 6.25 33.67 36.12
C LYS A 85 6.05 32.28 35.51
N PHE A 86 5.49 32.22 34.31
CA PHE A 86 5.30 30.96 33.62
C PHE A 86 6.63 30.32 33.18
N THR A 87 7.55 31.11 32.63
CA THR A 87 8.94 30.69 32.36
C THR A 87 9.59 30.06 33.60
N MET A 88 9.44 30.69 34.77
CA MET A 88 9.96 30.14 36.03
C MET A 88 9.33 28.78 36.40
N VAL A 89 8.03 28.62 36.17
CA VAL A 89 7.32 27.34 36.43
C VAL A 89 7.85 26.25 35.51
N LEU A 90 8.02 26.55 34.22
CA LEU A 90 8.57 25.59 33.25
C LEU A 90 10.01 25.19 33.62
N ASN A 91 10.86 26.15 34.01
CA ASN A 91 12.22 25.84 34.48
C ASN A 91 12.22 24.99 35.75
N GLN A 92 11.29 25.24 36.68
CA GLN A 92 11.17 24.40 37.88
C GLN A 92 10.78 22.97 37.52
N ILE A 93 9.83 22.79 36.59
CA ILE A 93 9.45 21.46 36.12
C ILE A 93 10.63 20.77 35.41
N SER A 94 11.38 21.49 34.56
CA SER A 94 12.60 20.96 33.93
C SER A 94 13.61 20.46 34.97
N SER A 95 13.85 21.22 36.03
CA SER A 95 14.76 20.79 37.12
C SER A 95 14.30 19.51 37.85
N TRP A 96 13.01 19.14 37.78
CA TRP A 96 12.55 17.86 38.33
C TRP A 96 13.00 16.67 37.48
N PHE A 97 13.15 16.83 36.16
CA PHE A 97 13.66 15.78 35.26
C PHE A 97 15.18 15.59 35.41
N ASP A 98 15.90 16.62 35.86
CA ASP A 98 17.34 16.54 36.15
C ASP A 98 17.65 15.90 37.51
N SER A 99 16.63 15.66 38.33
CA SER A 99 16.80 15.13 39.69
C SER A 99 17.05 13.62 39.72
N SER A 100 17.68 13.12 40.78
CA SER A 100 18.00 11.69 40.89
C SER A 100 16.77 10.78 40.94
N ILE A 101 15.65 11.30 41.46
CA ILE A 101 14.37 10.58 41.54
C ILE A 101 13.67 10.41 40.18
N ALA A 102 14.14 11.08 39.12
CA ALA A 102 13.49 11.03 37.80
C ALA A 102 13.53 9.63 37.17
N TYR A 103 14.39 8.75 37.68
CA TYR A 103 14.53 7.34 37.30
C TYR A 103 13.74 6.38 38.20
N ASP A 104 13.11 6.88 39.27
CA ASP A 104 12.31 6.05 40.17
C ASP A 104 10.93 5.73 39.53
N PRO A 105 10.37 4.53 39.76
CA PRO A 105 9.05 4.15 39.20
C PRO A 105 7.91 5.08 39.62
N GLU A 106 7.98 5.68 40.82
CA GLU A 106 6.98 6.60 41.33
C GLU A 106 6.96 7.93 40.55
N PHE A 107 8.05 8.29 39.89
CA PHE A 107 8.15 9.51 39.09
C PHE A 107 7.38 9.41 37.76
N ILE A 108 6.99 8.20 37.33
CA ILE A 108 6.21 8.01 36.10
C ILE A 108 4.88 8.78 36.16
N ASP A 109 4.26 8.90 37.33
CA ASP A 109 3.02 9.66 37.51
C ASP A 109 3.24 11.17 37.28
N ILE A 110 4.42 11.70 37.65
CA ILE A 110 4.83 13.07 37.34
C ILE A 110 4.98 13.23 35.83
N ARG A 111 5.68 12.32 35.15
CA ARG A 111 5.85 12.34 33.68
C ARG A 111 4.52 12.41 32.94
N VAL A 112 3.56 11.59 33.36
CA VAL A 112 2.18 11.58 32.83
C VAL A 112 1.50 12.93 33.04
N GLN A 113 1.53 13.49 34.26
CA GLN A 113 0.89 14.78 34.52
C GLN A 113 1.58 15.95 33.82
N VAL A 114 2.91 15.91 33.68
CA VAL A 114 3.66 16.94 32.93
C VAL A 114 3.30 16.89 31.46
N ALA A 115 3.24 15.70 30.84
CA ALA A 115 2.80 15.56 29.45
C ALA A 115 1.37 16.11 29.23
N ARG A 116 0.45 15.85 30.17
CA ARG A 116 -0.89 16.44 30.14
C ARG A 116 -0.85 17.96 30.28
N PHE A 117 -0.09 18.47 31.25
CA PHE A 117 0.06 19.90 31.50
C PHE A 117 0.56 20.65 30.26
N LEU A 118 1.63 20.16 29.64
CA LEU A 118 2.17 20.74 28.41
C LEU A 118 1.14 20.73 27.28
N GLY A 119 0.42 19.62 27.10
CA GLY A 119 -0.64 19.54 26.09
C GLY A 119 -1.77 20.55 26.31
N PHE A 120 -2.19 20.77 27.56
CA PHE A 120 -3.19 21.79 27.88
C PHE A 120 -2.67 23.21 27.67
N VAL A 121 -1.43 23.48 28.05
CA VAL A 121 -0.77 24.77 27.79
C VAL A 121 -0.80 25.09 26.30
N LEU A 122 -0.34 24.16 25.45
CA LEU A 122 -0.28 24.37 23.99
C LEU A 122 -1.66 24.62 23.37
N GLN A 123 -2.70 23.93 23.86
CA GLN A 123 -4.06 24.11 23.34
C GLN A 123 -4.74 25.40 23.80
N LYS A 124 -4.52 25.81 25.06
CA LYS A 124 -5.40 26.76 25.75
C LYS A 124 -4.71 28.06 26.15
N GLN A 125 -3.39 28.11 26.16
CA GLN A 125 -2.66 29.34 26.44
C GLN A 125 -2.45 30.16 25.16
N ILE A 126 -2.50 31.49 25.28
CA ILE A 126 -2.29 32.40 24.13
C ILE A 126 -0.78 32.68 24.00
N THR A 127 -0.14 33.02 25.11
CA THR A 127 1.28 33.37 25.15
C THR A 127 2.11 32.21 25.69
N ILE A 128 2.86 31.55 24.81
CA ILE A 128 3.74 30.41 25.13
C ILE A 128 5.18 30.93 25.30
N PRO A 129 5.85 30.70 26.44
CA PRO A 129 7.26 31.06 26.64
C PRO A 129 8.21 30.23 25.77
N ASP A 130 9.37 30.79 25.41
CA ASP A 130 10.35 30.11 24.55
C ASP A 130 10.86 28.79 25.15
N ASN A 131 11.11 28.75 26.46
CA ASN A 131 11.57 27.56 27.19
C ASN A 131 10.51 26.44 27.30
N TYR A 132 9.32 26.65 26.75
CA TYR A 132 8.31 25.59 26.61
C TYR A 132 8.82 24.47 25.71
N TRP A 133 9.45 24.81 24.58
CA TRP A 133 9.91 23.83 23.61
C TRP A 133 11.10 23.02 24.14
N ASP A 134 12.03 23.68 24.84
CA ASP A 134 13.15 23.01 25.51
C ASP A 134 12.66 21.95 26.50
N LEU A 135 11.72 22.31 27.39
CA LEU A 135 11.12 21.38 28.33
C LEU A 135 10.32 20.28 27.62
N THR A 136 9.57 20.64 26.57
CA THR A 136 8.74 19.68 25.84
C THR A 136 9.59 18.61 25.16
N ASN A 137 10.70 19.00 24.52
CA ASN A 137 11.63 18.07 23.88
C ASN A 137 12.34 17.20 24.92
N GLN A 138 12.77 17.77 26.06
CA GLN A 138 13.31 16.99 27.19
C GLN A 138 12.31 15.94 27.67
N VAL A 139 11.07 16.33 27.93
CA VAL A 139 10.01 15.44 28.42
C VAL A 139 9.69 14.34 27.41
N LEU A 140 9.57 14.67 26.12
CA LEU A 140 9.30 13.66 25.09
C LEU A 140 10.42 12.63 25.02
N LYS A 141 11.67 13.08 24.88
CA LYS A 141 12.85 12.21 24.79
C LYS A 141 13.00 11.29 26.00
N ASP A 142 12.93 11.87 27.20
CA ASP A 142 13.06 11.08 28.42
C ASP A 142 11.91 10.09 28.57
N ASN A 143 10.67 10.50 28.24
CA ASN A 143 9.52 9.61 28.31
C ASN A 143 9.59 8.47 27.30
N LEU A 144 10.08 8.72 26.07
CA LEU A 144 10.29 7.67 25.07
C LEU A 144 11.29 6.62 25.60
N GLY A 145 12.40 7.06 26.19
CA GLY A 145 13.36 6.16 26.84
C GLY A 145 12.76 5.35 27.99
N VAL A 146 11.93 5.98 28.85
CA VAL A 146 11.23 5.25 29.94
C VAL A 146 10.19 4.27 29.40
N ILE A 147 9.46 4.61 28.34
CA ILE A 147 8.49 3.70 27.71
C ILE A 147 9.17 2.45 27.15
N GLN A 148 10.38 2.58 26.60
CA GLN A 148 11.17 1.44 26.14
C GLN A 148 11.62 0.55 27.32
N ALA A 149 11.96 1.15 28.46
CA ALA A 149 12.42 0.42 29.65
C ALA A 149 11.28 -0.25 30.45
N ASP A 150 10.11 0.40 30.53
CA ASP A 150 8.92 -0.08 31.24
C ASP A 150 7.66 0.00 30.34
N PRO A 151 7.46 -1.00 29.46
CA PRO A 151 6.35 -1.01 28.51
C PRO A 151 4.98 -1.28 29.16
N GLU A 152 4.91 -1.66 30.43
CA GLU A 152 3.64 -1.96 31.11
C GLU A 152 2.81 -0.69 31.40
N ARG A 153 3.47 0.47 31.47
CA ARG A 153 2.84 1.78 31.74
C ARG A 153 2.14 2.36 30.51
N ALA A 154 1.00 1.77 30.18
CA ALA A 154 0.11 2.17 29.09
C ALA A 154 -0.34 3.64 29.16
N ASP A 155 -0.45 4.22 30.35
CA ASP A 155 -0.82 5.62 30.57
C ASP A 155 0.29 6.60 30.15
N LEU A 156 1.56 6.28 30.47
CA LEU A 156 2.73 7.06 30.04
C LEU A 156 2.82 7.09 28.51
N LYS A 157 2.68 5.93 27.86
CA LYS A 157 2.64 5.83 26.40
C LYS A 157 1.52 6.69 25.83
N TYR A 158 0.30 6.54 26.33
CA TYR A 158 -0.85 7.27 25.80
C TYR A 158 -0.67 8.79 25.86
N TYR A 159 -0.29 9.34 27.02
CA TYR A 159 -0.19 10.78 27.19
C TYR A 159 1.04 11.39 26.50
N THR A 160 2.14 10.65 26.39
CA THR A 160 3.34 11.08 25.64
C THR A 160 3.02 11.16 24.15
N PHE A 161 2.45 10.10 23.55
CA PHE A 161 2.07 10.11 22.14
C PHE A 161 0.93 11.11 21.86
N LYS A 162 0.04 11.36 22.82
CA LYS A 162 -1.00 12.40 22.69
C LYS A 162 -0.40 13.80 22.64
N LEU A 163 0.64 14.07 23.44
CA LEU A 163 1.37 15.33 23.38
C LEU A 163 2.10 15.46 22.03
N TYR A 164 2.82 14.41 21.60
CA TYR A 164 3.53 14.38 20.32
C TYR A 164 2.60 14.71 19.12
N ASN A 165 1.49 13.99 18.97
CA ASN A 165 0.49 14.24 17.91
C ASN A 165 -0.09 15.67 17.97
N LEU A 166 -0.31 16.19 19.18
CA LEU A 166 -0.83 17.55 19.33
C LEU A 166 0.17 18.59 18.82
N ILE A 167 1.45 18.38 19.08
CA ILE A 167 2.51 19.27 18.64
C ILE A 167 2.63 19.21 17.12
N ASN A 168 2.69 18.02 16.53
CA ASN A 168 2.75 17.86 15.07
C ASN A 168 1.58 18.56 14.35
N LYS A 169 0.38 18.54 14.95
CA LYS A 169 -0.78 19.24 14.43
C LYS A 169 -0.68 20.78 14.49
N ILE A 170 -0.01 21.33 15.50
CA ILE A 170 0.02 22.79 15.76
C ILE A 170 1.32 23.45 15.24
N SER A 171 2.45 22.77 15.38
CA SER A 171 3.80 23.29 15.13
C SER A 171 4.77 22.16 14.76
N LYS A 172 4.65 21.63 13.53
CA LYS A 172 5.41 20.46 13.04
C LYS A 172 6.94 20.64 13.13
N ASP A 173 7.45 21.86 12.97
CA ASP A 173 8.90 22.14 12.95
C ASP A 173 9.53 22.34 14.35
N SER A 174 8.77 22.15 15.44
CA SER A 174 9.22 22.53 16.79
C SER A 174 9.74 21.36 17.65
N VAL A 175 9.71 20.14 17.14
CA VAL A 175 10.14 18.92 17.86
C VAL A 175 11.27 18.24 17.09
N GLU A 176 12.20 17.62 17.81
CA GLU A 176 13.24 16.79 17.21
C GLU A 176 12.63 15.54 16.55
N ASP A 177 13.19 15.13 15.42
CA ASP A 177 12.74 13.95 14.68
C ASP A 177 13.12 12.64 15.43
N ASP A 178 12.32 12.26 16.43
CA ASP A 178 12.51 11.04 17.24
C ASP A 178 11.88 9.78 16.60
N TYR A 179 11.83 9.72 15.26
CA TYR A 179 11.14 8.63 14.55
C TYR A 179 11.74 7.24 14.83
N ASN A 180 13.03 7.13 15.18
CA ASN A 180 13.65 5.86 15.52
C ASN A 180 13.07 5.29 16.81
N ASP A 181 12.98 6.12 17.86
CA ASP A 181 12.43 5.72 19.16
C ASP A 181 10.95 5.38 19.04
N LEU A 182 10.19 6.17 18.26
CA LEU A 182 8.78 5.90 17.97
C LEU A 182 8.59 4.55 17.25
N LEU A 183 9.43 4.26 16.26
CA LEU A 183 9.39 3.00 15.52
C LEU A 183 9.79 1.83 16.42
N GLU A 184 10.83 1.97 17.25
CA GLU A 184 11.27 0.95 18.19
C GLU A 184 10.19 0.64 19.23
N ILE A 185 9.57 1.66 19.84
CA ILE A 185 8.46 1.51 20.80
C ILE A 185 7.23 0.84 20.16
N PHE A 186 7.03 1.04 18.86
CA PHE A 186 5.94 0.43 18.12
C PHE A 186 6.22 -1.03 17.75
N LEU A 187 7.48 -1.36 17.44
CA LEU A 187 7.92 -2.71 17.06
C LEU A 187 8.30 -3.59 18.25
N ALA A 188 8.65 -3.01 19.40
CA ALA A 188 8.86 -3.72 20.65
C ALA A 188 7.55 -4.43 21.01
N GLU A 189 7.55 -5.76 20.93
CA GLU A 189 6.36 -6.63 20.94
C GLU A 189 5.55 -6.64 22.25
N ASP A 190 5.72 -5.67 23.14
CA ASP A 190 5.12 -5.71 24.47
C ASP A 190 3.92 -4.75 24.63
N SER A 191 2.86 -5.35 25.20
CA SER A 191 1.58 -4.79 25.66
C SER A 191 0.47 -4.69 24.57
N ILE A 192 -0.56 -5.53 24.51
CA ILE A 192 -1.15 -6.39 25.54
C ILE A 192 -1.87 -7.57 24.82
N GLN A 193 -1.61 -8.82 25.24
CA GLN A 193 -2.44 -10.00 24.88
C GLN A 193 -3.92 -9.86 25.31
N ILE A 194 -4.26 -8.76 25.98
CA ILE A 194 -5.57 -8.41 26.51
C ILE A 194 -6.13 -7.32 25.60
N ASP A 195 -7.14 -7.71 24.84
CA ASP A 195 -7.98 -6.79 24.08
C ASP A 195 -8.83 -5.97 25.07
N ASN A 196 -8.42 -4.74 25.33
CA ASN A 196 -9.14 -3.79 26.18
C ASN A 196 -9.04 -2.37 25.61
N GLN A 197 -9.93 -1.49 26.08
CA GLN A 197 -10.03 -0.12 25.58
C GLN A 197 -8.73 0.67 25.70
N ALA A 198 -7.92 0.47 26.76
CA ALA A 198 -6.67 1.20 26.94
C ALA A 198 -5.61 0.76 25.93
N THR A 199 -5.52 -0.54 25.64
CA THR A 199 -4.65 -1.08 24.56
C THR A 199 -5.01 -0.48 23.21
N VAL A 200 -6.31 -0.47 22.88
CA VAL A 200 -6.82 0.06 21.61
C VAL A 200 -6.51 1.56 21.47
N LEU A 201 -6.72 2.34 22.53
CA LEU A 201 -6.41 3.78 22.53
C LEU A 201 -4.91 4.03 22.34
N ASN A 202 -4.05 3.20 22.94
CA ASN A 202 -2.60 3.28 22.75
C ASN A 202 -2.17 2.95 21.32
N GLN A 203 -2.77 1.93 20.71
CA GLN A 203 -2.49 1.56 19.32
C GLN A 203 -2.95 2.66 18.35
N GLN A 204 -4.12 3.24 18.57
CA GLN A 204 -4.64 4.34 17.74
C GLN A 204 -3.79 5.62 17.85
N ILE A 205 -3.33 5.97 19.06
CA ILE A 205 -2.49 7.17 19.23
C ILE A 205 -1.08 6.95 18.69
N SER A 206 -0.55 5.73 18.79
CA SER A 206 0.74 5.34 18.19
C SER A 206 0.66 5.36 16.66
N GLN A 207 -0.44 4.86 16.09
CA GLN A 207 -0.70 4.93 14.65
C GLN A 207 -0.63 6.37 14.15
N ARG A 208 -1.33 7.31 14.79
CA ARG A 208 -1.32 8.71 14.37
C ARG A 208 0.06 9.34 14.44
N ALA A 209 0.83 9.04 15.50
CA ALA A 209 2.17 9.60 15.66
C ALA A 209 3.10 9.13 14.54
N LEU A 210 3.01 7.85 14.18
CA LEU A 210 3.79 7.26 13.10
C LEU A 210 3.34 7.79 11.72
N GLU A 211 2.04 7.92 11.47
CA GLU A 211 1.52 8.48 10.21
C GLU A 211 1.95 9.94 9.97
N GLU A 212 2.13 10.73 11.04
CA GLU A 212 2.58 12.12 10.95
C GLU A 212 4.11 12.26 10.88
N SER A 213 4.84 11.18 11.20
CA SER A 213 6.30 11.14 11.19
C SER A 213 6.84 10.81 9.79
N ASP A 214 7.76 11.63 9.27
CA ASP A 214 8.39 11.39 7.97
C ASP A 214 9.55 10.40 8.09
N ILE A 215 9.25 9.10 8.22
CA ILE A 215 10.26 8.04 8.42
C ILE A 215 10.99 7.72 7.11
N PRO A 216 12.33 7.85 7.04
CA PRO A 216 13.09 7.51 5.83
C PRO A 216 12.97 6.02 5.47
N THR A 217 12.73 5.70 4.19
CA THR A 217 12.58 4.30 3.72
C THR A 217 13.80 3.43 4.03
N LYS A 218 15.00 4.00 4.14
CA LYS A 218 16.22 3.25 4.52
C LYS A 218 16.11 2.64 5.92
N VAL A 219 15.49 3.35 6.86
CA VAL A 219 15.27 2.87 8.23
C VAL A 219 14.24 1.74 8.21
N LEU A 220 13.15 1.92 7.45
CA LEU A 220 12.12 0.88 7.29
C LEU A 220 12.66 -0.40 6.64
N ILE A 221 13.58 -0.31 5.68
CA ILE A 221 14.25 -1.47 5.08
C ILE A 221 15.02 -2.27 6.14
N ASN A 222 15.75 -1.60 7.03
CA ASN A 222 16.52 -2.27 8.09
C ASN A 222 15.61 -3.04 9.07
N GLU A 223 14.40 -2.51 9.31
CA GLU A 223 13.42 -3.10 10.23
C GLU A 223 12.36 -3.98 9.55
N LYS A 224 12.53 -4.29 8.26
CA LYS A 224 11.57 -5.03 7.43
C LYS A 224 11.08 -6.33 8.08
N MET A 225 11.99 -7.15 8.61
CA MET A 225 11.60 -8.45 9.19
C MET A 225 10.76 -8.28 10.46
N LYS A 226 11.03 -7.25 11.26
CA LYS A 226 10.19 -6.92 12.42
C LYS A 226 8.83 -6.39 11.97
N LEU A 227 8.78 -5.54 10.95
CA LEU A 227 7.51 -5.08 10.37
C LEU A 227 6.64 -6.25 9.86
N VAL A 228 7.25 -7.25 9.21
CA VAL A 228 6.56 -8.46 8.76
C VAL A 228 6.07 -9.31 9.93
N SER A 229 6.88 -9.50 10.99
CA SER A 229 6.48 -10.27 12.16
C SER A 229 5.33 -9.58 12.90
N THR A 230 5.43 -8.27 13.14
CA THR A 230 4.38 -7.45 13.78
C THR A 230 3.09 -7.47 12.96
N PHE A 231 3.16 -7.36 11.63
CA PHE A 231 1.96 -7.47 10.76
C PHE A 231 1.29 -8.83 10.90
N SER A 232 2.09 -9.90 10.93
CA SER A 232 1.60 -11.29 10.98
C SER A 232 0.96 -11.63 12.34
N SER A 233 1.59 -11.21 13.44
CA SER A 233 1.17 -11.52 14.81
C SER A 233 0.08 -10.59 15.35
N SER A 234 -0.03 -9.37 14.82
CA SER A 234 -0.95 -8.35 15.34
C SER A 234 -2.42 -8.75 15.24
N ARG A 235 -3.17 -8.48 16.33
CA ARG A 235 -4.65 -8.52 16.40
C ARG A 235 -5.29 -7.14 16.35
N SER A 236 -4.51 -6.10 16.09
CA SER A 236 -4.98 -4.72 16.00
C SER A 236 -4.97 -4.22 14.56
N ILE A 237 -6.11 -3.74 14.10
CA ILE A 237 -6.29 -3.14 12.77
C ILE A 237 -5.38 -1.92 12.60
N SER A 238 -5.26 -1.08 13.65
CA SER A 238 -4.38 0.09 13.66
C SER A 238 -2.91 -0.30 13.44
N THR A 239 -2.42 -1.29 14.18
CA THR A 239 -1.04 -1.77 14.05
C THR A 239 -0.80 -2.45 12.70
N GLN A 240 -1.76 -3.25 12.23
CA GLN A 240 -1.67 -3.91 10.92
C GLN A 240 -1.65 -2.88 9.77
N ARG A 241 -2.40 -1.78 9.88
CA ARG A 241 -2.44 -0.73 8.85
C ARG A 241 -1.10 -0.01 8.72
N VAL A 242 -0.52 0.42 9.83
CA VAL A 242 0.77 1.11 9.84
C VAL A 242 1.87 0.21 9.31
N THR A 243 1.93 -1.03 9.80
CA THR A 243 2.92 -2.01 9.31
C THR A 243 2.73 -2.29 7.83
N ALA A 244 1.50 -2.48 7.34
CA ALA A 244 1.22 -2.66 5.92
C ALA A 244 1.63 -1.43 5.08
N SER A 245 1.40 -0.21 5.58
CA SER A 245 1.79 1.02 4.86
C SER A 245 3.30 1.11 4.69
N TYR A 246 4.05 0.88 5.77
CA TYR A 246 5.52 0.85 5.73
C TYR A 246 6.07 -0.30 4.90
N LEU A 247 5.48 -1.49 5.01
CA LEU A 247 5.85 -2.61 4.16
C LEU A 247 5.63 -2.29 2.69
N ARG A 248 4.51 -1.64 2.31
CA ARG A 248 4.30 -1.22 0.92
C ARG A 248 5.41 -0.29 0.43
N GLN A 249 5.81 0.71 1.23
CA GLN A 249 6.90 1.62 0.86
C GLN A 249 8.24 0.89 0.67
N VAL A 250 8.56 -0.04 1.58
CA VAL A 250 9.76 -0.88 1.49
C VAL A 250 9.73 -1.74 0.23
N LEU A 251 8.60 -2.41 -0.02
CA LEU A 251 8.44 -3.33 -1.14
C LEU A 251 8.54 -2.62 -2.49
N LEU A 252 7.94 -1.43 -2.65
CA LEU A 252 8.06 -0.67 -3.90
C LEU A 252 9.52 -0.33 -4.20
N LYS A 253 10.25 0.14 -3.20
CA LYS A 253 11.66 0.50 -3.37
C LYS A 253 12.56 -0.71 -3.68
N GLU A 254 12.38 -1.80 -2.95
CA GLU A 254 13.11 -3.05 -3.23
C GLU A 254 12.76 -3.60 -4.62
N GLN A 255 11.50 -3.46 -5.05
CA GLN A 255 11.06 -3.92 -6.36
C GLN A 255 11.69 -3.09 -7.49
N GLU A 256 11.79 -1.77 -7.34
CA GLU A 256 12.51 -0.90 -8.28
C GLU A 256 13.98 -1.33 -8.43
N ASP A 257 14.68 -1.50 -7.30
CA ASP A 257 16.08 -1.94 -7.28
C ASP A 257 16.22 -3.35 -7.91
N PHE A 258 15.31 -4.26 -7.58
CA PHE A 258 15.30 -5.63 -8.10
C PHE A 258 15.04 -5.69 -9.61
N VAL A 259 14.11 -4.90 -10.15
CA VAL A 259 13.83 -4.86 -11.59
C VAL A 259 15.06 -4.42 -12.37
N VAL A 260 15.81 -3.43 -11.85
CA VAL A 260 17.07 -2.97 -12.45
C VAL A 260 18.12 -4.08 -12.40
N GLU A 261 18.32 -4.72 -11.25
CA GLU A 261 19.28 -5.83 -11.12
C GLU A 261 18.92 -7.01 -12.03
N TYR A 262 17.64 -7.38 -12.10
CA TYR A 262 17.13 -8.43 -12.96
C TYR A 262 17.44 -8.16 -14.43
N GLN A 263 17.18 -6.94 -14.92
CA GLN A 263 17.48 -6.55 -16.30
C GLN A 263 18.99 -6.55 -16.59
N LEU A 264 19.82 -6.09 -15.66
CA LEU A 264 21.28 -6.13 -15.79
C LEU A 264 21.83 -7.57 -15.82
N SER A 265 21.28 -8.46 -14.99
CA SER A 265 21.70 -9.88 -14.96
C SER A 265 21.46 -10.56 -16.31
N LYS A 266 20.32 -10.28 -16.94
CA LYS A 266 19.97 -10.77 -18.28
C LYS A 266 20.85 -10.19 -19.39
N SER A 267 21.40 -8.98 -19.21
CA SER A 267 22.33 -8.41 -20.18
C SER A 267 23.75 -9.02 -20.11
N LYS A 268 24.12 -9.60 -18.96
CA LYS A 268 25.45 -10.18 -18.72
C LYS A 268 25.52 -11.67 -19.05
N LEU A 269 24.42 -12.40 -18.83
CA LEU A 269 24.27 -13.79 -19.23
C LEU A 269 23.71 -13.80 -20.65
N GLY A 270 24.43 -14.38 -21.62
CA GLY A 270 23.87 -14.62 -22.95
C GLY A 270 22.55 -15.40 -22.84
N GLU A 271 21.67 -15.24 -23.84
CA GLU A 271 20.25 -15.69 -23.84
C GLU A 271 19.99 -17.18 -23.50
N ASP A 272 21.04 -18.00 -23.31
CA ASP A 272 20.99 -19.46 -23.19
C ASP A 272 21.44 -20.05 -21.83
N GLU A 273 21.79 -19.25 -20.80
CA GLU A 273 22.14 -19.79 -19.47
C GLU A 273 21.00 -19.67 -18.44
N GLU A 274 20.42 -20.81 -18.03
CA GLU A 274 19.36 -20.99 -17.01
C GLU A 274 19.83 -20.66 -15.57
N GLY A 275 20.67 -19.65 -15.38
CA GLY A 275 21.22 -19.20 -14.08
C GLY A 275 20.67 -17.85 -13.59
N GLY A 276 19.52 -17.41 -14.11
CA GLY A 276 18.94 -16.10 -13.77
C GLY A 276 18.35 -16.04 -12.35
N ILE A 277 18.37 -14.84 -11.75
CA ILE A 277 17.78 -14.55 -10.44
C ILE A 277 16.26 -14.82 -10.51
N GLU A 278 15.74 -15.72 -9.67
CA GLU A 278 14.30 -16.01 -9.61
C GLU A 278 13.59 -15.00 -8.71
N ALA A 279 12.52 -14.37 -9.22
CA ALA A 279 11.72 -13.44 -8.43
C ALA A 279 10.90 -14.21 -7.40
N LYS A 280 11.00 -13.85 -6.10
CA LYS A 280 10.31 -14.57 -5.01
C LYS A 280 9.47 -13.63 -4.14
N ILE A 281 8.26 -14.05 -3.80
CA ILE A 281 7.40 -13.38 -2.81
C ILE A 281 7.83 -13.84 -1.41
N LEU A 282 7.78 -12.95 -0.41
CA LEU A 282 8.02 -13.30 0.99
C LEU A 282 7.13 -14.48 1.45
N ASP A 283 7.76 -15.50 2.03
CA ASP A 283 7.09 -16.74 2.44
C ASP A 283 6.07 -16.47 3.57
N GLU A 284 6.30 -15.44 4.38
CA GLU A 284 5.40 -14.99 5.45
C GLU A 284 4.04 -14.55 4.89
N PHE A 285 4.02 -13.75 3.81
CA PHE A 285 2.75 -13.36 3.16
C PHE A 285 2.03 -14.57 2.57
N ILE A 286 2.76 -15.50 1.95
CA ILE A 286 2.20 -16.76 1.45
C ILE A 286 1.62 -17.59 2.61
N SER A 287 2.27 -17.60 3.77
CA SER A 287 1.78 -18.32 4.95
C SER A 287 0.48 -17.72 5.49
N ILE A 288 0.36 -16.38 5.54
CA ILE A 288 -0.85 -15.69 5.97
C ILE A 288 -2.03 -16.07 5.07
N ILE A 289 -1.89 -15.94 3.75
CA ILE A 289 -2.99 -16.25 2.83
C ILE A 289 -3.40 -17.73 2.88
N ARG A 290 -2.47 -18.63 3.20
CA ARG A 290 -2.74 -20.07 3.32
C ARG A 290 -3.44 -20.44 4.61
N ASN A 291 -3.04 -19.84 5.73
CA ASN A 291 -3.67 -20.11 7.02
C ASN A 291 -5.15 -19.67 7.02
N MET A 292 -5.45 -18.61 6.30
CA MET A 292 -6.81 -18.04 6.19
C MET A 292 -7.69 -18.71 5.12
N LYS A 293 -7.16 -19.71 4.40
CA LYS A 293 -7.84 -20.41 3.29
C LYS A 293 -9.10 -21.19 3.71
N TYR A 294 -9.30 -21.46 5.00
CA TYR A 294 -10.32 -22.38 5.50
C TYR A 294 -11.34 -21.78 6.48
N VAL A 295 -11.24 -20.48 6.77
CA VAL A 295 -12.12 -19.82 7.75
C VAL A 295 -12.64 -18.54 7.11
N VAL A 296 -13.73 -18.64 6.35
CA VAL A 296 -14.31 -17.48 5.64
C VAL A 296 -15.72 -17.15 6.16
N LEU A 297 -16.21 -17.86 7.17
CA LEU A 297 -17.57 -17.66 7.71
C LEU A 297 -17.63 -17.03 9.11
N GLU A 298 -16.50 -16.96 9.84
CA GLU A 298 -16.43 -16.44 11.23
C GLU A 298 -15.09 -15.74 11.54
N LEU A 299 -14.54 -14.96 10.60
CA LEU A 299 -13.33 -14.17 10.90
C LEU A 299 -13.68 -12.94 11.72
N ASP A 300 -12.90 -12.70 12.77
CA ASP A 300 -12.87 -11.40 13.44
C ASP A 300 -12.38 -10.33 12.45
N ASP A 301 -12.83 -9.08 12.64
CA ASP A 301 -12.51 -7.96 11.73
C ASP A 301 -11.00 -7.83 11.46
N TYR A 302 -10.15 -8.09 12.47
CA TYR A 302 -8.69 -8.00 12.36
C TYR A 302 -8.06 -9.10 11.51
N ASP A 303 -8.68 -10.27 11.43
CA ASP A 303 -8.21 -11.39 10.64
C ASP A 303 -8.60 -11.19 9.16
N PHE A 304 -9.79 -10.63 8.95
CA PHE A 304 -10.28 -10.23 7.64
C PHE A 304 -9.40 -9.14 7.01
N THR A 305 -9.07 -8.08 7.75
CA THR A 305 -8.18 -6.99 7.26
C THR A 305 -6.78 -7.51 6.97
N LYS A 306 -6.24 -8.38 7.82
CA LYS A 306 -4.92 -8.99 7.62
C LYS A 306 -4.85 -9.79 6.32
N TYR A 307 -5.88 -10.59 6.02
CA TYR A 307 -5.94 -11.35 4.77
C TYR A 307 -5.95 -10.45 3.53
N LEU A 308 -6.80 -9.41 3.53
CA LEU A 308 -6.89 -8.49 2.39
C LEU A 308 -5.62 -7.65 2.22
N TRP A 309 -5.04 -7.14 3.30
CA TRP A 309 -3.80 -6.38 3.23
C TRP A 309 -2.60 -7.24 2.87
N ALA A 310 -2.57 -8.53 3.23
CA ALA A 310 -1.57 -9.45 2.72
C ALA A 310 -1.65 -9.58 1.18
N TRP A 311 -2.86 -9.71 0.61
CA TRP A 311 -3.04 -9.69 -0.84
C TRP A 311 -2.67 -8.36 -1.48
N TYR A 312 -3.02 -7.25 -0.84
CA TYR A 312 -2.60 -5.92 -1.28
C TYR A 312 -1.07 -5.81 -1.36
N LEU A 313 -0.35 -6.23 -0.31
CA LEU A 313 1.12 -6.27 -0.28
C LEU A 313 1.72 -7.24 -1.32
N ILE A 314 1.10 -8.39 -1.56
CA ILE A 314 1.50 -9.32 -2.61
C ILE A 314 1.38 -8.65 -3.99
N PHE A 315 0.27 -7.95 -4.26
CA PHE A 315 0.09 -7.25 -5.52
C PHE A 315 1.01 -6.02 -5.69
N THR A 316 1.60 -5.49 -4.62
CA THR A 316 2.66 -4.48 -4.70
C THR A 316 3.89 -5.01 -5.47
N TYR A 317 4.27 -6.28 -5.32
CA TYR A 317 5.37 -6.88 -6.11
C TYR A 317 5.12 -6.85 -7.63
N PHE A 318 3.85 -6.78 -8.04
CA PHE A 318 3.49 -6.76 -9.45
C PHE A 318 3.60 -5.36 -10.07
N GLU A 319 3.60 -4.30 -9.25
CA GLU A 319 3.71 -2.91 -9.71
C GLU A 319 5.08 -2.69 -10.39
N ASP A 320 5.05 -2.06 -11.57
CA ASP A 320 6.23 -1.76 -12.42
C ASP A 320 7.21 -2.92 -12.71
N SER A 321 6.77 -4.15 -12.47
CA SER A 321 7.54 -5.36 -12.74
C SER A 321 7.52 -5.75 -14.22
N THR A 322 8.56 -6.43 -14.70
CA THR A 322 8.59 -6.97 -16.07
C THR A 322 7.68 -8.19 -16.22
N PHE A 323 7.29 -8.52 -17.46
CA PHE A 323 6.44 -9.69 -17.73
C PHE A 323 7.00 -11.00 -17.12
N LYS A 324 8.30 -11.23 -17.23
CA LYS A 324 8.92 -12.47 -16.74
C LYS A 324 8.84 -12.58 -15.21
N ILE A 325 9.11 -11.47 -14.51
CA ILE A 325 8.96 -11.36 -13.04
C ILE A 325 7.50 -11.65 -12.64
N ARG A 326 6.52 -11.03 -13.30
CA ARG A 326 5.09 -11.31 -13.04
C ARG A 326 4.74 -12.77 -13.24
N SER A 327 5.27 -13.39 -14.30
CA SER A 327 5.04 -14.81 -14.57
C SER A 327 5.58 -15.69 -13.43
N ASP A 328 6.73 -15.36 -12.85
CA ASP A 328 7.33 -16.13 -11.76
C ASP A 328 6.50 -16.01 -10.47
N TYR A 329 5.98 -14.81 -10.17
CA TYR A 329 5.04 -14.60 -9.06
C TYR A 329 3.70 -15.33 -9.26
N ILE A 330 3.14 -15.27 -10.46
CA ILE A 330 1.90 -16.01 -10.81
C ILE A 330 2.11 -17.51 -10.64
N ASN A 331 3.26 -18.04 -11.07
CA ASN A 331 3.58 -19.46 -10.93
C ASN A 331 3.67 -19.89 -9.46
N GLN A 332 4.25 -19.04 -8.59
CA GLN A 332 4.28 -19.27 -7.14
C GLN A 332 2.86 -19.32 -6.55
N LEU A 333 2.01 -18.34 -6.87
CA LEU A 333 0.63 -18.26 -6.37
C LEU A 333 -0.33 -19.30 -7.00
N SER A 334 0.06 -19.89 -8.13
CA SER A 334 -0.72 -20.95 -8.78
C SER A 334 -0.39 -22.34 -8.24
N LYS A 335 0.76 -22.51 -7.56
CA LYS A 335 1.28 -23.82 -7.13
C LYS A 335 0.35 -24.55 -6.15
N HIS A 336 -0.36 -23.83 -5.26
CA HIS A 336 -1.31 -24.42 -4.33
C HIS A 336 -2.73 -23.82 -4.45
N ASN A 337 -3.06 -23.32 -5.65
CA ASN A 337 -4.36 -22.73 -6.00
C ASN A 337 -4.75 -21.52 -5.11
N GLU A 338 -3.79 -20.72 -4.67
CA GLU A 338 -4.06 -19.54 -3.84
C GLU A 338 -4.94 -18.51 -4.57
N LEU A 339 -4.68 -18.28 -5.87
CA LEU A 339 -5.48 -17.37 -6.70
C LEU A 339 -6.95 -17.82 -6.84
N GLN A 340 -7.19 -19.12 -6.98
CA GLN A 340 -8.54 -19.66 -7.10
C GLN A 340 -9.37 -19.37 -5.84
N VAL A 341 -8.76 -19.55 -4.66
CA VAL A 341 -9.42 -19.24 -3.38
C VAL A 341 -9.72 -17.76 -3.25
N LEU A 342 -8.78 -16.89 -3.66
CA LEU A 342 -9.02 -15.45 -3.67
C LEU A 342 -10.21 -15.08 -4.57
N PHE A 343 -10.32 -15.67 -5.76
CA PHE A 343 -11.43 -15.36 -6.66
C PHE A 343 -12.77 -15.82 -6.12
N GLU A 344 -12.83 -17.00 -5.49
CA GLU A 344 -14.02 -17.50 -4.79
C GLU A 344 -14.42 -16.57 -3.63
N PHE A 345 -13.44 -16.18 -2.80
CA PHE A 345 -13.63 -15.23 -1.71
C PHE A 345 -14.19 -13.89 -2.20
N ILE A 346 -13.59 -13.31 -3.26
CA ILE A 346 -14.04 -12.04 -3.85
C ILE A 346 -15.47 -12.18 -4.35
N ALA A 347 -15.81 -13.26 -5.06
CA ALA A 347 -17.15 -13.44 -5.60
C ALA A 347 -18.22 -13.63 -4.52
N GLU A 348 -17.84 -14.16 -3.35
CA GLU A 348 -18.73 -14.29 -2.19
C GLU A 348 -18.93 -12.95 -1.45
N HIS A 349 -17.88 -12.15 -1.28
CA HIS A 349 -17.89 -10.94 -0.41
C HIS A 349 -18.09 -9.62 -1.16
N MET A 350 -17.97 -9.60 -2.49
CA MET A 350 -18.12 -8.38 -3.28
C MET A 350 -19.57 -7.89 -3.30
N ASP A 351 -19.76 -6.61 -2.97
CA ASP A 351 -21.06 -5.95 -3.05
C ASP A 351 -21.34 -5.54 -4.51
N PHE A 352 -22.19 -6.31 -5.20
CA PHE A 352 -22.60 -6.04 -6.59
C PHE A 352 -23.68 -4.95 -6.73
N SER A 353 -23.95 -4.16 -5.70
CA SER A 353 -24.95 -3.10 -5.78
C SER A 353 -24.45 -1.89 -6.59
N ASP A 354 -25.28 -1.42 -7.52
CA ASP A 354 -24.97 -0.22 -8.32
C ASP A 354 -24.77 1.02 -7.42
N LYS A 355 -25.42 1.07 -6.24
CA LYS A 355 -25.26 2.16 -5.26
C LYS A 355 -23.83 2.22 -4.71
N PHE A 356 -23.25 1.07 -4.37
CA PHE A 356 -21.89 0.99 -3.85
C PHE A 356 -20.86 1.34 -4.93
N PHE A 357 -20.95 0.75 -6.12
CA PHE A 357 -20.02 1.12 -7.19
C PHE A 357 -20.12 2.60 -7.61
N SER A 358 -21.32 3.19 -7.51
CA SER A 358 -21.50 4.62 -7.76
C SER A 358 -20.90 5.52 -6.67
N SER A 359 -20.63 5.02 -5.45
CA SER A 359 -19.88 5.80 -4.46
C SER A 359 -18.38 5.83 -4.76
N LEU A 360 -17.88 4.84 -5.50
CA LEU A 360 -16.48 4.77 -5.94
C LEU A 360 -16.22 5.52 -7.25
N VAL A 361 -17.27 5.86 -8.00
CA VAL A 361 -17.21 6.53 -9.30
C VAL A 361 -18.10 7.76 -9.28
N PHE A 362 -17.50 8.94 -9.22
CA PHE A 362 -18.23 10.21 -9.20
C PHE A 362 -17.77 11.14 -10.31
N LYS A 363 -18.67 12.05 -10.69
CA LYS A 363 -18.36 13.14 -11.63
C LYS A 363 -17.87 14.32 -10.81
N GLN A 364 -16.69 14.82 -11.13
CA GLN A 364 -16.23 16.10 -10.62
C GLN A 364 -17.00 17.24 -11.31
N ASP A 365 -16.90 18.45 -10.75
CA ASP A 365 -17.55 19.67 -11.27
C ASP A 365 -17.14 19.99 -12.71
N ASP A 366 -15.93 19.58 -13.12
CA ASP A 366 -15.39 19.74 -14.47
C ASP A 366 -15.94 18.71 -15.50
N GLY A 367 -16.84 17.82 -15.06
CA GLY A 367 -17.43 16.77 -15.90
C GLY A 367 -16.56 15.54 -16.10
N VAL A 368 -15.34 15.51 -15.55
CA VAL A 368 -14.44 14.34 -15.55
C VAL A 368 -14.99 13.29 -14.59
N ILE A 369 -15.11 12.06 -15.07
CA ILE A 369 -15.48 10.90 -14.24
C ILE A 369 -14.22 10.41 -13.54
N GLU A 370 -14.12 10.61 -12.24
CA GLU A 370 -13.04 10.05 -11.44
C GLU A 370 -13.47 8.69 -10.88
N ASN A 371 -12.60 7.70 -11.05
CA ASN A 371 -12.81 6.36 -10.55
C ASN A 371 -11.75 6.06 -9.49
N ARG A 372 -12.16 5.95 -8.22
CA ARG A 372 -11.24 5.69 -7.11
C ARG A 372 -10.78 4.24 -7.04
N ILE A 373 -11.38 3.30 -7.77
CA ILE A 373 -11.05 1.86 -7.72
C ILE A 373 -9.53 1.58 -7.76
N PRO A 374 -8.72 2.21 -8.63
CA PRO A 374 -7.28 1.96 -8.71
C PRO A 374 -6.45 2.58 -7.58
N ASN A 375 -6.99 3.55 -6.85
CA ASN A 375 -6.25 4.44 -5.96
C ASN A 375 -6.52 4.15 -4.47
N TYR A 376 -6.62 2.87 -4.11
CA TYR A 376 -6.75 2.49 -2.70
C TYR A 376 -5.45 2.78 -1.96
N ASP A 377 -5.55 3.59 -0.90
CA ASP A 377 -4.48 3.86 0.03
C ASP A 377 -4.86 3.41 1.45
N LEU A 378 -3.90 2.83 2.18
CA LEU A 378 -4.13 2.28 3.51
C LEU A 378 -4.49 3.35 4.56
N ILE A 379 -3.97 4.56 4.42
CA ILE A 379 -4.10 5.64 5.41
C ILE A 379 -5.22 6.60 4.99
N GLU A 380 -5.19 7.11 3.75
CA GLU A 380 -6.15 8.11 3.29
C GLU A 380 -7.58 7.57 3.25
N THR A 381 -7.76 6.32 2.78
CA THR A 381 -9.08 5.68 2.76
C THR A 381 -9.68 5.58 4.16
N ALA A 382 -8.85 5.26 5.16
CA ALA A 382 -9.28 5.12 6.54
C ALA A 382 -9.65 6.45 7.22
N ARG A 383 -9.18 7.58 6.69
CA ARG A 383 -9.58 8.91 7.16
C ARG A 383 -10.96 9.31 6.63
N THR A 384 -11.35 8.79 5.48
CA THR A 384 -12.59 9.16 4.79
C THR A 384 -13.74 8.18 4.99
N GLU A 385 -13.45 6.88 5.10
CA GLU A 385 -14.44 5.81 5.12
C GLU A 385 -14.43 5.08 6.48
N ASP A 386 -15.58 4.53 6.87
CA ASP A 386 -15.64 3.58 7.98
C ASP A 386 -15.10 2.21 7.55
N LEU A 387 -14.65 1.42 8.55
CA LEU A 387 -13.99 0.14 8.31
C LEU A 387 -14.79 -0.80 7.38
N LYS A 388 -16.13 -0.82 7.49
CA LYS A 388 -16.96 -1.72 6.67
C LYS A 388 -16.94 -1.30 5.20
N ASN A 389 -17.02 -0.01 4.91
CA ASN A 389 -16.95 0.49 3.53
C ASN A 389 -15.54 0.41 2.97
N GLU A 390 -14.51 0.69 3.79
CA GLU A 390 -13.10 0.48 3.44
C GLU A 390 -12.86 -0.97 3.01
N ILE A 391 -13.34 -1.94 3.77
CA ILE A 391 -13.21 -3.38 3.44
C ILE A 391 -13.85 -3.69 2.08
N LYS A 392 -15.08 -3.22 1.84
CA LYS A 392 -15.76 -3.43 0.55
C LYS A 392 -14.98 -2.81 -0.60
N TYR A 393 -14.44 -1.61 -0.40
CA TYR A 393 -13.63 -0.91 -1.38
C TYR A 393 -12.32 -1.66 -1.66
N LEU A 394 -11.65 -2.15 -0.63
CA LEU A 394 -10.44 -2.96 -0.73
C LEU A 394 -10.68 -4.25 -1.52
N ILE A 395 -11.81 -4.93 -1.33
CA ILE A 395 -12.17 -6.12 -2.11
C ILE A 395 -12.27 -5.78 -3.61
N VAL A 396 -12.91 -4.66 -3.96
CA VAL A 396 -13.01 -4.20 -5.35
C VAL A 396 -11.64 -3.79 -5.91
N HIS A 397 -10.79 -3.15 -5.09
CA HIS A 397 -9.43 -2.80 -5.49
C HIS A 397 -8.57 -4.04 -5.76
N ILE A 398 -8.61 -5.05 -4.88
CA ILE A 398 -7.92 -6.33 -5.09
C ILE A 398 -8.46 -7.03 -6.33
N TYR A 399 -9.78 -7.01 -6.55
CA TYR A 399 -10.37 -7.53 -7.78
C TYR A 399 -9.87 -6.82 -9.04
N TYR A 400 -9.73 -5.50 -9.00
CA TYR A 400 -9.10 -4.72 -10.08
C TYR A 400 -7.65 -5.17 -10.31
N LYS A 401 -6.85 -5.34 -9.26
CA LYS A 401 -5.46 -5.83 -9.36
C LYS A 401 -5.40 -7.25 -9.94
N CYS A 402 -6.32 -8.14 -9.56
CA CYS A 402 -6.47 -9.48 -10.13
C CYS A 402 -6.75 -9.43 -11.64
N LEU A 403 -7.65 -8.56 -12.08
CA LEU A 403 -7.93 -8.38 -13.51
C LEU A 403 -6.72 -7.79 -14.25
N ASN A 404 -6.02 -6.83 -13.64
CA ASN A 404 -4.86 -6.20 -14.26
C ASN A 404 -3.68 -7.16 -14.44
N TYR A 405 -3.36 -7.96 -13.40
CA TYR A 405 -2.14 -8.77 -13.35
C TYR A 405 -2.35 -10.26 -13.63
N CYS A 406 -3.52 -10.80 -13.31
CA CYS A 406 -3.82 -12.24 -13.40
C CYS A 406 -4.96 -12.52 -14.40
N GLY A 407 -4.98 -11.79 -15.52
CA GLY A 407 -6.09 -11.83 -16.49
C GLY A 407 -6.43 -13.25 -16.97
N SER A 408 -5.42 -14.07 -17.28
CA SER A 408 -5.65 -15.43 -17.79
C SER A 408 -6.23 -16.38 -16.74
N GLN A 409 -5.82 -16.26 -15.48
CA GLN A 409 -6.36 -17.03 -14.36
C GLN A 409 -7.80 -16.62 -14.05
N VAL A 410 -8.09 -15.31 -14.05
CA VAL A 410 -9.45 -14.80 -13.84
C VAL A 410 -10.38 -15.24 -14.97
N GLN A 411 -9.92 -15.20 -16.23
CA GLN A 411 -10.68 -15.74 -17.37
C GLN A 411 -11.03 -17.22 -17.20
N TYR A 412 -10.05 -18.02 -16.79
CA TYR A 412 -10.24 -19.45 -16.56
C TYR A 412 -11.28 -19.70 -15.46
N TRP A 413 -11.13 -19.01 -14.32
CA TRP A 413 -12.09 -19.06 -13.21
C TRP A 413 -13.49 -18.63 -13.66
N PHE A 414 -13.63 -17.49 -14.33
CA PHE A 414 -14.92 -16.96 -14.80
C PHE A 414 -15.62 -17.90 -15.79
N LYS A 415 -14.86 -18.63 -16.62
CA LYS A 415 -15.40 -19.68 -17.50
C LYS A 415 -15.94 -20.87 -16.72
N GLN A 416 -15.34 -21.21 -15.58
CA GLN A 416 -15.76 -22.33 -14.74
C GLN A 416 -16.95 -22.04 -13.83
N LEU A 417 -17.28 -20.77 -13.60
CA LEU A 417 -18.45 -20.39 -12.80
C LEU A 417 -19.75 -21.00 -13.37
N ARG A 418 -20.41 -21.80 -12.53
CA ARG A 418 -21.68 -22.48 -12.87
C ARG A 418 -22.91 -21.63 -12.56
N ASP A 419 -22.83 -20.79 -11.53
CA ASP A 419 -23.92 -19.86 -11.18
C ASP A 419 -24.03 -18.75 -12.21
N LYS A 420 -25.06 -18.83 -13.05
CA LYS A 420 -25.32 -17.87 -14.13
C LYS A 420 -25.71 -16.48 -13.60
N GLN A 421 -26.36 -16.39 -12.44
CA GLN A 421 -26.77 -15.11 -11.87
C GLN A 421 -25.56 -14.35 -11.34
N LEU A 422 -24.71 -15.01 -10.55
CA LEU A 422 -23.46 -14.44 -10.06
C LEU A 422 -22.54 -14.06 -11.22
N LYS A 423 -22.39 -14.95 -12.21
CA LYS A 423 -21.60 -14.69 -13.42
C LYS A 423 -22.07 -13.43 -14.16
N GLY A 424 -23.39 -13.25 -14.33
CA GLY A 424 -23.94 -12.06 -14.97
C GLY A 424 -23.74 -10.78 -14.15
N LYS A 425 -23.81 -10.86 -12.81
CA LYS A 425 -23.52 -9.72 -11.92
C LYS A 425 -22.06 -9.29 -12.02
N ILE A 426 -21.13 -10.24 -12.00
CA ILE A 426 -19.69 -9.99 -12.17
C ILE A 426 -19.47 -9.33 -13.53
N GLU A 427 -19.95 -9.93 -14.62
CA GLU A 427 -19.75 -9.41 -15.97
C GLU A 427 -20.26 -7.96 -16.13
N LYS A 428 -21.47 -7.67 -15.65
CA LYS A 428 -22.05 -6.31 -15.71
C LYS A 428 -21.22 -5.31 -14.90
N SER A 429 -20.81 -5.68 -13.68
CA SER A 429 -20.09 -4.78 -12.77
C SER A 429 -18.67 -4.53 -13.28
N SER A 430 -17.98 -5.58 -13.73
CA SER A 430 -16.63 -5.48 -14.29
C SER A 430 -16.62 -4.63 -15.55
N ALA A 431 -17.51 -4.90 -16.51
CA ALA A 431 -17.61 -4.14 -17.75
C ALA A 431 -17.81 -2.63 -17.52
N LYS A 432 -18.66 -2.27 -16.55
CA LYS A 432 -19.02 -0.87 -16.29
C LYS A 432 -17.95 -0.12 -15.50
N TYR A 433 -17.44 -0.70 -14.42
CA TYR A 433 -16.64 0.03 -13.43
C TYR A 433 -15.15 -0.29 -13.45
N VAL A 434 -14.74 -1.48 -13.92
CA VAL A 434 -13.34 -1.94 -13.79
C VAL A 434 -12.65 -2.08 -15.14
N SER A 435 -13.29 -2.77 -16.09
CA SER A 435 -12.80 -2.96 -17.46
C SER A 435 -12.62 -1.65 -18.20
N SER A 436 -13.50 -0.67 -17.98
CA SER A 436 -13.38 0.67 -18.58
C SER A 436 -12.06 1.35 -18.22
N ILE A 437 -11.58 1.21 -16.98
CA ILE A 437 -10.29 1.73 -16.52
C ILE A 437 -9.15 1.03 -17.26
N LEU A 438 -9.15 -0.31 -17.25
CA LEU A 438 -8.09 -1.10 -17.87
C LEU A 438 -7.97 -0.81 -19.36
N ILE A 439 -9.10 -0.75 -20.07
CA ILE A 439 -9.14 -0.45 -21.50
C ILE A 439 -8.61 0.96 -21.77
N THR A 440 -9.02 1.95 -20.97
CA THR A 440 -8.54 3.34 -21.13
C THR A 440 -7.03 3.42 -20.96
N ASN A 441 -6.49 2.80 -19.89
CA ASN A 441 -5.05 2.75 -19.63
C ASN A 441 -4.28 2.09 -20.78
N ILE A 442 -4.79 0.96 -21.30
CA ILE A 442 -4.18 0.26 -22.45
C ILE A 442 -4.18 1.17 -23.70
N MET A 443 -5.29 1.84 -23.97
CA MET A 443 -5.38 2.74 -25.14
C MET A 443 -4.46 3.94 -25.02
N GLU A 444 -4.33 4.52 -23.82
CA GLU A 444 -3.39 5.62 -23.56
C GLU A 444 -1.93 5.18 -23.70
N GLN A 445 -1.57 4.00 -23.18
CA GLN A 445 -0.23 3.43 -23.38
C GLN A 445 0.10 3.28 -24.87
N VAL A 446 -0.82 2.73 -25.66
CA VAL A 446 -0.63 2.58 -27.11
C VAL A 446 -0.52 3.95 -27.80
N LEU A 447 -1.29 4.96 -27.38
CA LEU A 447 -1.20 6.31 -27.94
C LEU A 447 0.14 7.00 -27.63
N GLN A 448 0.70 6.77 -26.44
CA GLN A 448 2.00 7.32 -26.04
C GLN A 448 3.16 6.65 -26.79
N GLU A 449 3.05 5.34 -27.07
CA GLU A 449 4.13 4.58 -27.70
C GLU A 449 4.04 4.52 -29.23
N LYS A 450 2.87 4.79 -29.83
CA LYS A 450 2.68 4.68 -31.29
C LYS A 450 3.74 5.45 -32.07
N ASP A 451 4.08 6.67 -31.65
CA ASP A 451 4.98 7.55 -32.39
C ASP A 451 6.42 7.01 -32.37
N LYS A 452 6.82 6.37 -31.26
CA LYS A 452 8.12 5.69 -31.14
C LYS A 452 8.22 4.47 -32.05
N ILE A 453 7.14 3.69 -32.16
CA ILE A 453 7.12 2.47 -33.00
C ILE A 453 7.12 2.88 -34.48
N GLN A 454 6.27 3.85 -34.85
CA GLN A 454 6.23 4.39 -36.21
C GLN A 454 7.55 5.05 -36.63
N GLY A 455 8.28 5.67 -35.69
CA GLY A 455 9.62 6.20 -35.96
C GLY A 455 10.69 5.14 -36.24
N LYS A 456 10.51 3.89 -35.78
CA LYS A 456 11.41 2.77 -36.08
C LYS A 456 11.06 2.08 -37.41
N GLU A 457 9.79 2.11 -37.79
CA GLU A 457 9.23 1.37 -38.92
C GLU A 457 8.47 2.34 -39.84
N GLU A 458 9.15 2.90 -40.84
CA GLU A 458 8.58 3.92 -41.75
C GLU A 458 7.32 3.45 -42.50
N ASN A 459 7.19 2.14 -42.69
CA ASN A 459 6.08 1.49 -43.39
C ASN A 459 4.84 1.25 -42.49
N LEU A 460 4.89 1.62 -41.21
CA LEU A 460 3.87 1.32 -40.21
C LEU A 460 2.97 2.52 -39.89
N SER A 461 1.66 2.29 -39.94
CA SER A 461 0.63 3.24 -39.49
C SER A 461 -0.25 2.62 -38.41
N ILE A 462 -0.30 3.23 -37.22
CA ILE A 462 -1.15 2.78 -36.10
C ILE A 462 -2.29 3.80 -35.89
N LYS A 463 -3.54 3.31 -35.87
CA LYS A 463 -4.74 4.10 -35.58
C LYS A 463 -5.49 3.49 -34.40
N VAL A 464 -5.74 4.28 -33.38
CA VAL A 464 -6.48 3.87 -32.17
C VAL A 464 -7.88 4.46 -32.20
N ASN A 465 -8.90 3.63 -32.02
CA ASN A 465 -10.29 4.03 -31.86
C ASN A 465 -10.74 3.72 -30.42
N GLN A 466 -10.78 4.76 -29.58
CA GLN A 466 -11.19 4.65 -28.18
C GLN A 466 -12.71 4.44 -28.01
N VAL A 467 -13.52 4.71 -29.03
CA VAL A 467 -14.99 4.51 -28.97
C VAL A 467 -15.36 3.06 -29.20
N THR A 468 -14.73 2.40 -30.18
CA THR A 468 -14.98 0.98 -30.49
C THR A 468 -14.04 0.02 -29.78
N ASN A 469 -13.06 0.54 -29.04
CA ASN A 469 -11.99 -0.23 -28.41
C ASN A 469 -11.15 -1.04 -29.41
N GLU A 470 -10.79 -0.43 -30.54
CA GLU A 470 -10.08 -1.08 -31.64
C GLU A 470 -8.75 -0.38 -31.96
N ILE A 471 -7.71 -1.17 -32.19
CA ILE A 471 -6.39 -0.69 -32.64
C ILE A 471 -6.15 -1.28 -34.02
N ARG A 472 -6.05 -0.42 -35.03
CA ARG A 472 -5.76 -0.78 -36.41
C ARG A 472 -4.31 -0.47 -36.74
N THR A 473 -3.59 -1.51 -37.15
CA THR A 473 -2.22 -1.44 -37.63
C THR A 473 -2.22 -1.69 -39.14
N THR A 474 -1.73 -0.72 -39.91
CA THR A 474 -1.59 -0.80 -41.36
C THR A 474 -0.10 -0.81 -41.71
N TYR A 475 0.33 -1.81 -42.47
CA TYR A 475 1.70 -1.95 -42.95
C TYR A 475 1.71 -1.80 -44.48
N VAL A 476 2.58 -0.95 -45.04
CA VAL A 476 2.64 -0.64 -46.48
C VAL A 476 3.94 -1.15 -47.09
N ILE A 477 3.85 -1.97 -48.15
CA ILE A 477 5.01 -2.47 -48.91
C ILE A 477 4.67 -2.35 -50.39
N ASP A 478 5.54 -1.71 -51.18
CA ASP A 478 5.37 -1.53 -52.64
C ASP A 478 3.96 -1.03 -53.04
N GLU A 479 3.48 0.02 -52.36
CA GLU A 479 2.15 0.62 -52.53
C GLU A 479 0.95 -0.28 -52.17
N GLN A 480 1.21 -1.48 -51.67
CA GLN A 480 0.22 -2.45 -51.23
C GLN A 480 0.12 -2.50 -49.70
N LYS A 481 -1.10 -2.69 -49.17
CA LYS A 481 -1.38 -2.58 -47.74
C LYS A 481 -1.72 -3.93 -47.12
N MET A 482 -1.23 -4.14 -45.90
CA MET A 482 -1.64 -5.22 -44.99
C MET A 482 -2.23 -4.59 -43.73
N GLU A 483 -3.29 -5.20 -43.19
CA GLU A 483 -3.96 -4.66 -42.01
C GLU A 483 -4.18 -5.72 -40.95
N MET A 484 -3.85 -5.38 -39.71
CA MET A 484 -4.18 -6.12 -38.49
C MET A 484 -5.03 -5.20 -37.60
N VAL A 485 -6.13 -5.73 -37.05
CA VAL A 485 -7.03 -5.03 -36.14
C VAL A 485 -7.13 -5.82 -34.84
N ILE A 486 -6.76 -5.19 -33.74
CA ILE A 486 -6.88 -5.73 -32.38
C ILE A 486 -8.15 -5.15 -31.77
N LYS A 487 -9.11 -5.99 -31.39
CA LYS A 487 -10.36 -5.56 -30.74
C LYS A 487 -10.38 -5.98 -29.28
N ILE A 488 -10.51 -5.00 -28.39
CA ILE A 488 -10.57 -5.23 -26.95
C ILE A 488 -12.05 -5.29 -26.55
N PRO A 489 -12.53 -6.40 -25.97
CA PRO A 489 -13.93 -6.51 -25.56
C PRO A 489 -14.23 -5.60 -24.36
N HIS A 490 -15.48 -5.12 -24.26
CA HIS A 490 -15.92 -4.21 -23.20
C HIS A 490 -15.80 -4.80 -21.77
N ASN A 491 -15.80 -6.13 -21.65
CA ASN A 491 -15.62 -6.86 -20.40
C ASN A 491 -14.19 -7.40 -20.22
N TYR A 492 -13.18 -6.85 -20.91
CA TYR A 492 -11.77 -7.24 -20.73
C TYR A 492 -11.33 -7.09 -19.27
N PRO A 493 -10.57 -8.03 -18.69
CA PRO A 493 -10.02 -9.24 -19.30
C PRO A 493 -10.94 -10.47 -19.27
N LEU A 494 -12.20 -10.41 -18.81
CA LEU A 494 -13.07 -11.60 -18.71
C LEU A 494 -13.28 -12.31 -20.06
N ALA A 495 -13.30 -11.55 -21.15
CA ALA A 495 -13.24 -12.06 -22.51
C ALA A 495 -11.87 -11.80 -23.16
N ASN A 496 -11.49 -12.67 -24.09
CA ASN A 496 -10.24 -12.56 -24.82
C ASN A 496 -10.26 -11.40 -25.82
N VAL A 497 -9.13 -10.71 -25.95
CA VAL A 497 -8.86 -9.81 -27.07
C VAL A 497 -8.86 -10.63 -28.36
N THR A 498 -9.46 -10.10 -29.42
CA THR A 498 -9.45 -10.72 -30.74
C THR A 498 -8.53 -9.96 -31.68
N VAL A 499 -7.82 -10.71 -32.52
CA VAL A 499 -6.93 -10.14 -33.55
C VAL A 499 -7.43 -10.59 -34.90
N GLU A 500 -7.87 -9.63 -35.71
CA GLU A 500 -8.41 -9.84 -37.05
C GLU A 500 -7.44 -9.28 -38.09
N GLY A 501 -7.36 -9.89 -39.27
CA GLY A 501 -6.52 -9.42 -40.36
C GLY A 501 -7.36 -9.11 -41.60
N PRO A 502 -8.06 -7.96 -41.65
CA PRO A 502 -9.03 -7.65 -42.70
C PRO A 502 -8.41 -7.54 -44.10
N LEU A 503 -7.12 -7.19 -44.19
CA LEU A 503 -6.41 -7.08 -45.46
C LEU A 503 -5.10 -7.89 -45.39
N ARG A 504 -5.06 -8.97 -46.19
CA ARG A 504 -3.87 -9.84 -46.36
C ARG A 504 -3.31 -9.65 -47.75
N LEU A 505 -1.98 -9.60 -47.85
CA LEU A 505 -1.29 -9.44 -49.13
C LEU A 505 0.02 -10.22 -49.15
N GLY A 506 0.35 -10.87 -50.28
CA GLY A 506 1.64 -11.55 -50.47
C GLY A 506 1.97 -12.75 -49.57
N VAL A 507 1.09 -13.12 -48.63
CA VAL A 507 1.32 -14.16 -47.61
C VAL A 507 0.27 -15.28 -47.72
N LYS A 508 0.70 -16.53 -47.52
CA LYS A 508 -0.20 -17.69 -47.50
C LYS A 508 -1.18 -17.59 -46.32
N GLU A 509 -2.39 -18.13 -46.50
CA GLU A 509 -3.44 -18.04 -45.47
C GLU A 509 -3.04 -18.60 -44.12
N ASN A 510 -2.36 -19.75 -44.10
CA ASN A 510 -1.97 -20.42 -42.87
C ASN A 510 -0.90 -19.63 -42.11
N GLN A 511 0.07 -19.03 -42.83
CA GLN A 511 1.10 -18.16 -42.25
C GLN A 511 0.47 -16.88 -41.69
N TRP A 512 -0.44 -16.25 -42.43
CA TRP A 512 -1.16 -15.07 -41.96
C TRP A 512 -1.97 -15.36 -40.68
N LYS A 513 -2.76 -16.43 -40.68
CA LYS A 513 -3.49 -16.86 -39.47
C LYS A 513 -2.55 -17.16 -38.32
N ALA A 514 -1.39 -17.76 -38.57
CA ALA A 514 -0.40 -18.02 -37.54
C ALA A 514 0.16 -16.74 -36.92
N TRP A 515 0.45 -15.70 -37.71
CA TRP A 515 0.94 -14.41 -37.20
C TRP A 515 -0.12 -13.71 -36.35
N LEU A 516 -1.39 -13.71 -36.78
CA LEU A 516 -2.49 -13.15 -36.00
C LEU A 516 -2.71 -13.92 -34.69
N LEU A 517 -2.63 -15.26 -34.72
CA LEU A 517 -2.74 -16.09 -33.53
C LEU A 517 -1.56 -15.91 -32.58
N ALA A 518 -0.34 -15.75 -33.10
CA ALA A 518 0.84 -15.46 -32.29
C ALA A 518 0.69 -14.12 -31.56
N SER A 519 0.25 -13.10 -32.29
CA SER A 519 -0.10 -11.77 -31.77
C SER A 519 -1.17 -11.85 -30.66
N GLN A 520 -2.29 -12.55 -30.93
CA GLN A 520 -3.36 -12.74 -29.95
C GLN A 520 -2.90 -13.48 -28.69
N ARG A 521 -1.99 -14.47 -28.83
CA ARG A 521 -1.46 -15.23 -27.70
C ARG A 521 -0.56 -14.38 -26.80
N ILE A 522 0.24 -13.47 -27.35
CA ILE A 522 1.04 -12.53 -26.53
C ILE A 522 0.13 -11.66 -25.65
N ILE A 523 -0.98 -11.19 -26.21
CA ILE A 523 -1.92 -10.37 -25.46
C ILE A 523 -2.65 -11.21 -24.39
N SER A 524 -3.10 -12.43 -24.74
CA SER A 524 -4.05 -13.19 -23.91
C SER A 524 -3.39 -14.14 -22.89
N LEU A 525 -2.28 -14.80 -23.26
CA LEU A 525 -1.68 -15.86 -22.43
C LEU A 525 -0.53 -15.33 -21.57
N THR A 526 0.17 -14.32 -22.05
CA THR A 526 1.32 -13.73 -21.35
C THR A 526 0.97 -12.41 -20.67
N ASN A 527 -0.32 -12.00 -20.60
CA ASN A 527 -0.66 -10.68 -20.02
C ASN A 527 0.25 -9.56 -20.59
N GLY A 528 0.67 -9.73 -21.84
CA GLY A 528 1.74 -8.97 -22.49
C GLY A 528 1.20 -7.67 -23.05
N SER A 529 2.09 -6.72 -23.36
CA SER A 529 1.66 -5.45 -23.90
C SER A 529 1.07 -5.63 -25.29
N ILE A 530 0.04 -4.83 -25.61
CA ILE A 530 -0.46 -4.74 -26.99
C ILE A 530 0.64 -4.21 -27.91
N ILE A 531 1.54 -3.37 -27.41
CA ILE A 531 2.72 -2.91 -28.16
C ILE A 531 3.60 -4.09 -28.57
N ASP A 532 3.93 -5.01 -27.67
CA ASP A 532 4.75 -6.18 -27.98
C ASP A 532 4.11 -7.02 -29.09
N SER A 533 2.78 -7.14 -29.07
CA SER A 533 2.03 -7.81 -30.12
C SER A 533 2.13 -7.09 -31.47
N ILE A 534 2.09 -5.75 -31.48
CA ILE A 534 2.25 -4.95 -32.71
C ILE A 534 3.68 -5.09 -33.23
N GLU A 535 4.69 -5.01 -32.37
CA GLU A 535 6.09 -5.20 -32.76
C GLU A 535 6.36 -6.60 -33.30
N LEU A 536 5.84 -7.66 -32.66
CA LEU A 536 5.98 -9.03 -33.15
C LEU A 536 5.40 -9.16 -34.56
N PHE A 537 4.21 -8.59 -34.77
CA PHE A 537 3.56 -8.61 -36.09
C PHE A 537 4.44 -7.91 -37.14
N CYS A 538 4.93 -6.70 -36.85
CA CYS A 538 5.79 -5.94 -37.76
C CYS A 538 7.09 -6.68 -38.08
N LYS A 539 7.76 -7.23 -37.06
CA LYS A 539 9.00 -8.00 -37.27
C LYS A 539 8.77 -9.24 -38.12
N ASN A 540 7.66 -9.97 -37.93
CA ASN A 540 7.32 -11.12 -38.77
C ASN A 540 7.08 -10.72 -40.23
N VAL A 541 6.40 -9.60 -40.47
CA VAL A 541 6.21 -9.04 -41.82
C VAL A 541 7.57 -8.73 -42.45
N ASN A 542 8.43 -7.97 -41.76
CA ASN A 542 9.75 -7.59 -42.27
C ASN A 542 10.64 -8.78 -42.61
N LEU A 543 10.70 -9.76 -41.72
CA LEU A 543 11.53 -10.94 -41.94
C LEU A 543 11.02 -11.79 -43.11
N HIS A 544 9.70 -11.87 -43.31
CA HIS A 544 9.11 -12.57 -44.44
C HIS A 544 9.52 -11.94 -45.78
N PHE A 545 9.41 -10.61 -45.89
CA PHE A 545 9.84 -9.90 -47.11
C PHE A 545 11.36 -9.81 -47.26
N SER A 546 12.12 -10.02 -46.19
CA SER A 546 13.57 -10.20 -46.21
C SER A 546 14.01 -11.62 -46.60
N GLY A 547 13.06 -12.54 -46.86
CA GLY A 547 13.35 -13.90 -47.33
C GLY A 547 13.70 -14.91 -46.24
N PHE A 548 13.39 -14.63 -44.97
CA PHE A 548 13.57 -15.62 -43.90
C PHE A 548 12.51 -16.74 -43.98
N GLU A 549 12.96 -17.98 -43.80
CA GLU A 549 12.09 -19.15 -43.77
C GLU A 549 11.33 -19.25 -42.44
N ASP A 550 10.05 -19.59 -42.51
CA ASP A 550 9.17 -19.77 -41.35
C ASP A 550 9.36 -21.15 -40.69
N CYS A 551 8.98 -21.25 -39.43
CA CYS A 551 8.91 -22.54 -38.76
C CYS A 551 7.77 -23.38 -39.34
N ALA A 552 8.07 -24.59 -39.79
CA ALA A 552 7.08 -25.49 -40.40
C ALA A 552 6.05 -26.10 -39.42
N ILE A 553 6.14 -25.82 -38.11
CA ILE A 553 5.13 -26.22 -37.11
C ILE A 553 4.17 -25.06 -36.82
N CYS A 554 4.71 -23.88 -36.51
CA CYS A 554 3.90 -22.75 -36.08
C CYS A 554 3.60 -21.76 -37.21
N TYR A 555 4.21 -21.90 -38.39
CA TYR A 555 4.11 -21.01 -39.56
C TYR A 555 4.45 -19.54 -39.26
N SER A 556 5.27 -19.31 -38.24
CA SER A 556 5.78 -18.00 -37.85
C SER A 556 7.31 -17.97 -37.99
N ILE A 557 7.87 -16.80 -38.32
CA ILE A 557 9.32 -16.63 -38.39
C ILE A 557 9.86 -16.40 -36.98
N LEU A 558 9.25 -15.49 -36.22
CA LEU A 558 9.54 -15.30 -34.81
C LEU A 558 8.58 -16.10 -33.94
N HIS A 559 9.12 -16.81 -32.95
CA HIS A 559 8.32 -17.43 -31.89
C HIS A 559 7.94 -16.38 -30.82
N GLN A 560 7.14 -16.77 -29.82
CA GLN A 560 6.66 -15.88 -28.76
C GLN A 560 7.81 -15.29 -27.90
N ASP A 561 8.94 -15.98 -27.88
CA ASP A 561 10.20 -15.58 -27.23
C ASP A 561 11.12 -14.79 -28.17
N LEU A 562 10.62 -14.38 -29.34
CA LEU A 562 11.38 -13.69 -30.40
C LEU A 562 12.53 -14.52 -31.00
N SER A 563 12.56 -15.84 -30.77
CA SER A 563 13.57 -16.71 -31.38
C SER A 563 13.27 -17.00 -32.86
N LEU A 564 14.35 -17.13 -33.65
CA LEU A 564 14.29 -17.59 -35.04
C LEU A 564 14.25 -19.14 -35.14
N PRO A 565 13.77 -19.71 -36.25
CA PRO A 565 13.72 -21.15 -36.45
C PRO A 565 15.14 -21.69 -36.64
N SER A 566 15.76 -22.18 -35.56
CA SER A 566 17.16 -22.60 -35.54
C SER A 566 17.38 -24.09 -35.84
N LYS A 567 16.35 -24.94 -35.71
CA LYS A 567 16.48 -26.39 -35.89
C LYS A 567 16.06 -26.79 -37.29
N THR A 568 16.99 -27.31 -38.09
CA THR A 568 16.75 -27.72 -39.48
C THR A 568 16.68 -29.24 -39.60
N CYS A 569 15.67 -29.78 -40.29
CA CYS A 569 15.61 -31.22 -40.55
C CYS A 569 16.71 -31.61 -41.56
N PRO A 570 17.54 -32.64 -41.28
CA PRO A 570 18.58 -33.06 -42.21
C PRO A 570 18.04 -33.75 -43.48
N THR A 571 16.79 -34.21 -43.47
CA THR A 571 16.20 -34.95 -44.60
C THR A 571 15.41 -34.04 -45.53
N CYS A 572 14.53 -33.19 -44.99
CA CYS A 572 13.65 -32.33 -45.79
C CYS A 572 14.00 -30.84 -45.72
N SER A 573 15.07 -30.47 -45.02
CA SER A 573 15.59 -29.09 -44.88
C SER A 573 14.63 -28.06 -44.27
N ASN A 574 13.43 -28.46 -43.84
CA ASN A 574 12.49 -27.55 -43.17
C ASN A 574 13.03 -27.11 -41.79
N LYS A 575 12.75 -25.86 -41.42
CA LYS A 575 13.20 -25.24 -40.16
C LYS A 575 12.11 -25.23 -39.09
N PHE A 576 12.55 -25.24 -37.84
CA PHE A 576 11.70 -25.29 -36.66
C PHE A 576 12.28 -24.45 -35.52
N HIS A 577 11.41 -23.76 -34.76
CA HIS A 577 11.80 -23.25 -33.45
C HIS A 577 12.08 -24.42 -32.50
N ALA A 578 13.09 -24.27 -31.63
CA ALA A 578 13.44 -25.30 -30.66
C ALA A 578 12.26 -25.67 -29.76
N ALA A 579 11.53 -24.67 -29.23
CA ALA A 579 10.35 -24.87 -28.40
C ALA A 579 9.21 -25.61 -29.14
N CYS A 580 8.94 -25.24 -30.40
CA CYS A 580 7.91 -25.89 -31.22
C CYS A 580 8.24 -27.37 -31.47
N LEU A 581 9.49 -27.64 -31.84
CA LEU A 581 9.95 -29.00 -32.13
C LEU A 581 9.97 -29.87 -30.86
N TYR A 582 10.41 -29.32 -29.73
CA TYR A 582 10.40 -30.00 -28.44
C TYR A 582 8.98 -30.37 -28.00
N LYS A 583 8.05 -29.41 -28.08
CA LYS A 583 6.63 -29.65 -27.75
C LYS A 583 6.02 -30.73 -28.66
N TRP A 584 6.38 -30.72 -29.95
CA TRP A 584 5.98 -31.77 -30.88
C TRP A 584 6.46 -33.14 -30.43
N PHE A 585 7.76 -33.33 -30.17
CA PHE A 585 8.31 -34.61 -29.74
C PHE A 585 7.66 -35.13 -28.45
N LYS A 586 7.41 -34.23 -27.49
CA LYS A 586 6.73 -34.58 -26.25
C LYS A 586 5.29 -35.06 -26.50
N SER A 587 4.58 -34.43 -27.44
CA SER A 587 3.21 -34.82 -27.79
C SER A 587 3.10 -36.05 -28.69
N SER A 588 4.06 -36.27 -29.58
CA SER A 588 4.06 -37.39 -30.55
C SER A 588 4.68 -38.67 -30.00
N GLY A 589 5.40 -38.60 -28.88
CA GLY A 589 6.12 -39.73 -28.30
C GLY A 589 7.31 -40.22 -29.13
N SER A 590 7.72 -39.49 -30.17
CA SER A 590 8.86 -39.85 -31.02
C SER A 590 9.61 -38.62 -31.54
N SER A 591 10.93 -38.71 -31.58
CA SER A 591 11.82 -37.67 -32.11
C SER A 591 11.90 -37.71 -33.63
N THR A 592 10.75 -37.62 -34.31
CA THR A 592 10.65 -37.66 -35.77
C THR A 592 10.17 -36.33 -36.34
N CYS A 593 10.69 -35.95 -37.51
CA CYS A 593 10.30 -34.71 -38.19
C CYS A 593 8.77 -34.68 -38.43
N PRO A 594 8.05 -33.58 -38.08
CA PRO A 594 6.61 -33.46 -38.30
C PRO A 594 6.18 -33.65 -39.76
N LEU A 595 7.06 -33.31 -40.70
CA LEU A 595 6.74 -33.32 -42.14
C LEU A 595 7.15 -34.63 -42.82
N CYS A 596 8.42 -35.03 -42.72
CA CYS A 596 8.92 -36.21 -43.44
C CYS A 596 8.99 -37.48 -42.58
N ARG A 597 8.66 -37.40 -41.29
CA ARG A 597 8.70 -38.52 -40.31
C ARG A 597 10.05 -39.21 -40.15
N SER A 598 11.11 -38.68 -40.74
CA SER A 598 12.48 -39.18 -40.54
C SER A 598 12.96 -38.88 -39.12
N ALA A 599 13.83 -39.73 -38.58
CA ALA A 599 14.44 -39.53 -37.27
C ALA A 599 15.21 -38.20 -37.23
N PHE A 600 14.94 -37.40 -36.21
CA PHE A 600 15.53 -36.08 -36.05
C PHE A 600 16.78 -36.18 -35.17
N ASN A 601 17.95 -36.19 -35.79
CA ASN A 601 19.22 -36.23 -35.06
C ASN A 601 19.68 -34.80 -34.73
N PHE A 602 19.81 -34.49 -33.44
CA PHE A 602 20.46 -33.25 -33.01
C PHE A 602 21.93 -33.34 -33.40
N ARG A 603 22.36 -32.62 -34.44
CA ARG A 603 23.79 -32.40 -34.67
C ARG A 603 24.29 -31.52 -33.54
N VAL A 604 24.99 -32.13 -32.58
CA VAL A 604 25.85 -31.39 -31.64
C VAL A 604 26.90 -30.71 -32.51
N GLY A 605 26.88 -29.38 -32.56
CA GLY A 605 27.92 -28.62 -33.24
C GLY A 605 29.27 -29.02 -32.66
N ARG A 606 30.25 -29.32 -33.52
CA ARG A 606 31.64 -29.38 -33.08
C ARG A 606 32.01 -27.96 -32.63
N SER A 607 32.34 -27.85 -31.35
CA SER A 607 32.94 -26.68 -30.69
C SER A 607 34.11 -26.11 -31.49
#